data_AF-A0A7R7RLP6-F1
#
_entry.id   AF-A0A7R7RLP6-F1
#
_cell.length_a   1.000
_cell.length_b   1.000
_cell.length_c   1.000
_cell.angle_alpha   90.00
_cell.angle_beta   90.00
_cell.angle_gamma   90.00
#
_symmetry.space_group_name_H-M   'P 1'
#
loop_
_entity.id
_entity.type
_entity.pdbx_description
1 polymer ?
#
loop_
_entity_poly.entity_id
_entity_poly.type
_entity_poly.pdbx_seq_one_letter_code
_entity_poly.pdbx_strand_id
1 'polypeptide(L)'
;MTERSKSEQPKPLEYPLQSSGRTSGGIPEQAAAIEYRPRPTDEFLAENAALYRVAYDESVNALKTQSDELSGMRQRLVSFLAFVGSATAFLAGSALTATQSTTTQSGHRSDLFYGVAAVASLLMLAVITYTVNILRPKSAKIIRAASAYRIVEGHIETDIPTNEGHLLRNLALRNDEAVQANRSVLVKLRRDYVTAIALGSLELVALIGLVWFCT
;
A
#
# COMPACT_ATOMS: atom_id res chain seq x y z
N MET A 1 6.78 11.69 45.07
CA MET A 1 7.13 12.70 44.06
C MET A 1 8.35 12.17 43.33
N THR A 2 8.15 11.57 42.17
CA THR A 2 9.18 10.77 41.48
C THR A 2 9.45 11.47 40.15
N GLU A 3 10.64 12.05 40.00
CA GLU A 3 11.07 12.74 38.80
C GLU A 3 11.13 11.76 37.62
N ARG A 4 10.25 11.95 36.63
CA ARG A 4 10.34 11.30 35.33
C ARG A 4 11.51 11.91 34.56
N SER A 5 12.60 11.17 34.49
CA SER A 5 13.72 11.40 33.58
C SER A 5 13.20 11.57 32.14
N LYS A 6 13.43 12.74 31.56
CA LYS A 6 13.18 13.03 30.15
C LYS A 6 14.14 12.17 29.33
N SER A 7 13.64 11.08 28.77
CA SER A 7 14.36 10.31 27.75
C SER A 7 14.55 11.20 26.53
N GLU A 8 15.78 11.68 26.30
CA GLU A 8 16.21 12.26 25.04
C GLU A 8 15.94 11.25 23.92
N GLN A 9 14.98 11.55 23.05
CA GLN A 9 14.79 10.79 21.83
C GLN A 9 16.03 11.03 20.95
N PRO A 10 16.67 9.96 20.44
CA PRO A 10 17.76 10.10 19.49
C PRO A 10 17.25 10.84 18.26
N LYS A 11 17.92 11.94 17.91
CA LYS A 11 17.64 12.69 16.69
C LYS A 11 17.70 11.72 15.51
N PRO A 12 16.65 11.63 14.68
CA PRO A 12 16.70 10.79 13.48
C PRO A 12 17.86 11.27 12.61
N LEU A 13 18.71 10.33 12.19
CA LEU A 13 19.76 10.57 11.20
C LEU A 13 19.08 10.99 9.89
N GLU A 14 19.11 12.29 9.60
CA GLU A 14 18.72 12.82 8.30
C GLU A 14 19.76 12.37 7.28
N TYR A 15 19.47 11.27 6.60
CA TYR A 15 20.20 10.91 5.40
C TYR A 15 19.77 11.90 4.31
N PRO A 16 20.71 12.62 3.67
CA PRO A 16 20.38 13.45 2.53
C PRO A 16 19.82 12.55 1.43
N LEU A 17 18.50 12.60 1.25
CA LEU A 17 17.83 12.02 0.10
C LEU A 17 18.38 12.75 -1.13
N GLN A 18 19.34 12.15 -1.82
CA GLN A 18 19.73 12.58 -3.16
C GLN A 18 18.48 12.48 -4.03
N SER A 19 17.80 13.61 -4.22
CA SER A 19 16.69 13.71 -5.14
C SER A 19 17.24 13.44 -6.53
N SER A 20 16.93 12.27 -7.08
CA SER A 20 17.12 11.92 -8.49
C SER A 20 16.21 12.81 -9.34
N GLY A 21 16.58 14.07 -9.47
CA GLY A 21 16.02 15.03 -10.39
C GLY A 21 16.50 14.65 -11.78
N ARG A 22 15.70 13.86 -12.50
CA ARG A 22 15.92 13.50 -13.90
C ARG A 22 15.65 14.72 -14.77
N THR A 23 16.59 15.68 -14.78
CA THR A 23 16.62 16.78 -15.75
C THR A 23 17.27 16.25 -17.03
N SER A 24 16.42 15.95 -18.00
CA SER A 24 16.82 15.68 -19.38
C SER A 24 17.20 17.00 -20.04
N GLY A 25 18.47 17.39 -19.99
CA GLY A 25 18.95 18.55 -20.73
C GLY A 25 20.33 19.04 -20.28
N GLY A 26 21.37 18.61 -20.99
CA GLY A 26 22.74 19.09 -20.84
C GLY A 26 23.54 18.25 -19.85
N ILE A 27 24.53 17.50 -20.33
CA ILE A 27 25.54 16.86 -19.48
C ILE A 27 26.45 17.99 -18.98
N PRO A 28 26.40 18.41 -17.69
CA PRO A 28 27.43 19.28 -17.17
C PRO A 28 28.67 18.42 -16.99
N GLU A 29 29.81 18.96 -17.37
CA GLU A 29 31.18 18.48 -17.18
C GLU A 29 31.59 18.41 -15.68
N GLN A 30 30.65 18.03 -14.80
CA GLN A 30 30.85 17.79 -13.37
C GLN A 30 30.72 16.30 -13.01
N ALA A 31 30.70 15.41 -14.01
CA ALA A 31 30.67 13.96 -13.84
C ALA A 31 31.99 13.33 -13.38
N ALA A 32 33.05 14.12 -13.10
CA ALA A 32 34.42 13.61 -12.97
C ALA A 32 35.02 13.63 -11.55
N ALA A 33 34.19 13.60 -10.51
CA ALA A 33 34.64 13.28 -9.16
C ALA A 33 33.59 12.42 -8.44
N ILE A 34 33.30 11.24 -9.00
CA ILE A 34 32.70 10.18 -8.20
C ILE A 34 33.77 9.82 -7.16
N GLU A 35 33.62 10.35 -5.94
CA GLU A 35 34.45 10.04 -4.79
C GLU A 35 34.56 8.52 -4.69
N TYR A 36 35.73 7.97 -5.07
CA TYR A 36 35.98 6.54 -5.00
C TYR A 36 36.03 6.18 -3.52
N ARG A 37 34.90 5.77 -2.96
CA ARG A 37 34.86 5.18 -1.63
C ARG A 37 35.43 3.77 -1.75
N PRO A 38 36.62 3.50 -1.18
CA PRO A 38 37.18 2.16 -1.22
C PRO A 38 36.18 1.18 -0.61
N ARG A 39 36.09 -0.03 -1.19
CA ARG A 39 35.27 -1.09 -0.60
C ARG A 39 35.78 -1.36 0.82
N PRO A 40 34.90 -1.45 1.83
CA PRO A 40 35.32 -1.76 3.18
C PRO A 40 36.04 -3.12 3.22
N THR A 41 37.13 -3.18 3.97
CA THR A 41 37.92 -4.41 4.16
C THR A 41 37.17 -5.43 5.01
N ASP A 42 37.51 -6.71 4.86
CA ASP A 42 36.85 -7.81 5.59
C ASP A 42 36.97 -7.65 7.11
N GLU A 43 38.10 -7.15 7.59
CA GLU A 43 38.37 -6.86 9.00
C GLU A 43 37.42 -5.78 9.55
N PHE A 44 37.25 -4.68 8.79
CA PHE A 44 36.29 -3.62 9.14
C PHE A 44 34.86 -4.16 9.20
N LEU A 45 34.49 -5.05 8.28
CA LEU A 45 33.14 -5.63 8.25
C LEU A 45 32.90 -6.61 9.40
N ALA A 46 33.92 -7.36 9.83
CA ALA A 46 33.85 -8.20 11.02
C ALA A 46 33.67 -7.35 12.29
N GLU A 47 34.46 -6.28 12.43
CA GLU A 47 34.40 -5.38 13.59
C GLU A 47 33.02 -4.68 13.70
N ASN A 48 32.42 -4.34 12.56
CA ASN A 48 31.13 -3.64 12.50
C ASN A 48 29.93 -4.59 12.33
N ALA A 49 30.10 -5.90 12.52
CA ALA A 49 29.02 -6.88 12.34
C ALA A 49 27.78 -6.59 13.21
N ALA A 50 27.99 -6.10 14.44
CA ALA A 50 26.90 -5.72 15.33
C ALA A 50 26.04 -4.57 14.75
N LEU A 51 26.66 -3.58 14.10
CA LEU A 51 25.94 -2.48 13.46
C LEU A 51 25.14 -2.97 12.24
N TYR A 52 25.72 -3.85 11.42
CA TYR A 52 25.00 -4.44 10.29
C TYR A 52 23.83 -5.32 10.73
N ARG A 53 23.96 -6.00 11.87
CA ARG A 53 22.86 -6.75 12.47
C ARG A 53 21.70 -5.84 12.86
N VAL A 54 21.97 -4.71 13.51
CA VAL A 54 20.93 -3.73 13.85
C VAL A 54 20.25 -3.19 12.60
N ALA A 55 21.03 -2.83 11.56
CA ALA A 55 20.47 -2.37 10.29
C ALA A 55 19.60 -3.44 9.60
N TYR A 56 20.05 -4.69 9.65
CA TYR A 56 19.28 -5.83 9.14
C TYR A 56 17.97 -6.00 9.91
N ASP A 57 18.01 -6.05 11.24
CA ASP A 57 16.82 -6.23 12.08
C ASP A 57 15.80 -5.10 11.87
N GLU A 58 16.27 -3.85 11.75
CA GLU A 58 15.42 -2.69 11.45
C GLU A 58 14.76 -2.81 10.06
N SER A 59 15.52 -3.23 9.05
CA SER A 59 14.99 -3.43 7.71
C SER A 59 13.93 -4.54 7.65
N VAL A 60 14.10 -5.61 8.43
CA VAL A 60 13.11 -6.70 8.57
C VAL A 60 11.86 -6.18 9.27
N ASN A 61 12.01 -5.39 10.33
CA ASN A 61 10.89 -4.77 11.04
C ASN A 61 10.10 -3.80 10.13
N ALA A 62 10.79 -3.02 9.30
CA ALA A 62 10.16 -2.13 8.33
C ALA A 62 9.33 -2.91 7.30
N LEU A 63 9.88 -3.99 6.73
CA LEU A 63 9.17 -4.87 5.81
C LEU A 63 7.94 -5.52 6.44
N LYS A 64 8.09 -6.00 7.69
CA LYS A 64 6.98 -6.56 8.47
C LYS A 64 5.87 -5.52 8.67
N THR A 65 6.23 -4.30 9.04
CA THR A 65 5.28 -3.19 9.22
C THR A 65 4.50 -2.91 7.94
N GLN A 66 5.16 -2.88 6.77
CA GLN A 66 4.50 -2.71 5.48
C GLN A 66 3.54 -3.87 5.15
N SER A 67 3.94 -5.10 5.47
CA SER A 67 3.11 -6.30 5.28
C SER A 67 1.86 -6.26 6.17
N ASP A 68 2.03 -5.91 7.44
CA ASP A 68 0.96 -5.81 8.42
C ASP A 68 -0.01 -4.68 8.04
N GLU A 69 0.50 -3.54 7.55
CA GLU A 69 -0.32 -2.44 7.02
C GLU A 69 -1.19 -2.92 5.85
N LEU A 70 -0.61 -3.62 4.87
CA LEU A 70 -1.37 -4.12 3.72
C LEU A 70 -2.41 -5.16 4.13
N SER A 71 -2.05 -6.08 5.03
CA SER A 71 -2.98 -7.08 5.57
C SER A 71 -4.16 -6.40 6.27
N GLY A 72 -3.88 -5.40 7.10
CA GLY A 72 -4.89 -4.59 7.77
C GLY A 72 -5.81 -3.85 6.80
N MET A 73 -5.27 -3.24 5.74
CA MET A 73 -6.07 -2.59 4.70
C MET A 73 -6.98 -3.60 3.99
N ARG A 74 -6.47 -4.79 3.63
CA ARG A 74 -7.26 -5.83 2.96
C ARG A 74 -8.39 -6.35 3.83
N GLN A 75 -8.12 -6.65 5.10
CA GLN A 75 -9.15 -7.13 6.02
C GLN A 75 -10.28 -6.11 6.18
N ARG A 76 -9.92 -4.84 6.42
CA ARG A 76 -10.91 -3.74 6.52
C ARG A 76 -11.70 -3.55 5.23
N LEU A 77 -11.03 -3.65 4.08
CA LEU A 77 -11.67 -3.52 2.78
C LEU A 77 -12.66 -4.66 2.50
N VAL A 78 -12.34 -5.90 2.88
CA VAL A 78 -13.26 -7.04 2.75
C VAL A 78 -14.50 -6.84 3.63
N SER A 79 -14.32 -6.42 4.88
CA SER A 79 -15.45 -6.10 5.78
C SER A 79 -16.32 -4.96 5.23
N PHE A 80 -15.69 -3.90 4.71
CA PHE A 80 -16.39 -2.79 4.07
C PHE A 80 -17.17 -3.25 2.83
N LEU A 81 -16.56 -4.06 1.96
CA LEU A 81 -17.23 -4.59 0.76
C LEU A 81 -18.41 -5.49 1.12
N ALA A 82 -18.29 -6.32 2.15
CA ALA A 82 -19.40 -7.13 2.63
C ALA A 82 -20.56 -6.25 3.11
N PHE A 83 -20.26 -5.22 3.90
CA PHE A 83 -21.26 -4.26 4.37
C PHE A 83 -21.94 -3.50 3.22
N VAL A 84 -21.15 -2.89 2.33
CA VAL A 84 -21.68 -2.15 1.16
C VAL A 84 -22.49 -3.09 0.27
N GLY A 85 -22.00 -4.30 0.01
CA GLY A 85 -22.72 -5.30 -0.79
C GLY A 85 -24.07 -5.68 -0.19
N SER A 86 -24.14 -5.90 1.12
CA SER A 86 -25.41 -6.18 1.82
C SER A 86 -26.36 -4.98 1.77
N ALA A 87 -25.85 -3.76 2.00
CA ALA A 87 -26.64 -2.54 1.95
C ALA A 87 -27.18 -2.25 0.55
N THR A 88 -26.34 -2.36 -0.49
CA THR A 88 -26.74 -2.20 -1.89
C THR A 88 -27.78 -3.25 -2.28
N ALA A 89 -27.61 -4.53 -1.89
CA ALA A 89 -28.60 -5.57 -2.15
C ALA A 89 -29.96 -5.28 -1.48
N PHE A 90 -29.94 -4.82 -0.22
CA PHE A 90 -31.15 -4.44 0.51
C PHE A 90 -31.88 -3.24 -0.12
N LEU A 91 -31.13 -2.19 -0.48
CA LEU A 91 -31.68 -0.98 -1.12
C LEU A 91 -32.22 -1.28 -2.51
N ALA A 92 -31.50 -2.08 -3.30
CA ALA A 92 -31.97 -2.52 -4.61
C ALA A 92 -33.25 -3.35 -4.51
N GLY A 93 -33.32 -4.29 -3.56
CA GLY A 93 -34.53 -5.06 -3.29
C GLY A 93 -35.72 -4.16 -2.91
N SER A 94 -35.49 -3.20 -2.02
CA SER A 94 -36.52 -2.24 -1.58
C SER A 94 -37.00 -1.34 -2.72
N ALA A 95 -36.09 -0.86 -3.57
CA ALA A 95 -36.42 -0.05 -4.74
C ALA A 95 -37.26 -0.83 -5.77
N LEU A 96 -36.94 -2.11 -6.00
CA LEU A 96 -37.72 -2.99 -6.88
C LEU A 96 -39.13 -3.24 -6.35
N THR A 97 -39.30 -3.41 -5.03
CA THR A 97 -40.63 -3.53 -4.43
C THR A 97 -41.44 -2.24 -4.53
N ALA A 98 -40.82 -1.08 -4.28
CA ALA A 98 -41.49 0.22 -4.36
C ALA A 98 -41.95 0.56 -5.79
N THR A 99 -41.14 0.23 -6.80
CA THR A 99 -41.49 0.47 -8.21
C THR A 99 -42.66 -0.38 -8.68
N GLN A 100 -42.78 -1.65 -8.26
CA GLN A 100 -43.94 -2.48 -8.58
C GLN A 100 -45.26 -1.85 -8.11
N SER A 101 -45.28 -1.26 -6.92
CA SER A 101 -46.47 -0.58 -6.37
C SER A 101 -46.85 0.72 -7.11
N THR A 102 -45.93 1.31 -7.87
CA THR A 102 -46.09 2.66 -8.47
C THR A 102 -46.35 2.63 -9.99
N THR A 103 -46.28 1.46 -10.63
CA THR A 103 -46.45 1.27 -12.09
C THR A 103 -47.78 1.79 -12.66
N THR A 104 -48.78 2.06 -11.82
CA THR A 104 -50.09 2.59 -12.23
C THR A 104 -50.16 4.11 -12.39
N GLN A 105 -49.14 4.89 -12.00
CA GLN A 105 -49.28 6.36 -11.93
C GLN A 105 -47.98 7.10 -12.31
N SER A 106 -47.96 7.72 -13.50
CA SER A 106 -47.04 8.81 -13.94
C SER A 106 -45.82 8.43 -14.80
N GLY A 107 -45.94 8.59 -16.12
CA GLY A 107 -44.91 8.32 -17.14
C GLY A 107 -43.78 9.35 -17.28
N HIS A 108 -43.37 10.07 -16.23
CA HIS A 108 -42.21 11.00 -16.26
C HIS A 108 -41.20 10.78 -15.11
N ARG A 109 -41.52 9.92 -14.13
CA ARG A 109 -40.60 9.58 -13.01
C ARG A 109 -39.55 8.53 -13.38
N SER A 110 -39.69 7.85 -14.52
CA SER A 110 -38.83 6.75 -14.96
C SER A 110 -37.40 7.18 -15.28
N ASP A 111 -37.21 8.31 -15.95
CA ASP A 111 -35.90 8.65 -16.54
C ASP A 111 -34.86 9.04 -15.50
N LEU A 112 -35.26 9.80 -14.46
CA LEU A 112 -34.39 10.12 -13.32
C LEU A 112 -33.99 8.88 -12.53
N PHE A 113 -34.92 7.93 -12.35
CA PHE A 113 -34.63 6.68 -11.68
C PHE A 113 -33.55 5.89 -12.42
N TYR A 114 -33.72 5.68 -13.73
CA TYR A 114 -32.73 4.95 -14.54
C TYR A 114 -31.39 5.69 -14.62
N GLY A 115 -31.41 7.03 -14.67
CA GLY A 115 -30.20 7.84 -14.62
C GLY A 115 -29.40 7.64 -13.34
N VAL A 116 -30.04 7.72 -12.17
CA VAL A 116 -29.37 7.51 -10.88
C VAL A 116 -28.95 6.06 -10.70
N ALA A 117 -29.76 5.09 -11.13
CA ALA A 117 -29.38 3.67 -11.09
C ALA A 117 -28.15 3.36 -11.97
N ALA A 118 -28.05 3.98 -13.15
CA ALA A 118 -26.89 3.84 -14.02
C ALA A 118 -25.62 4.41 -13.37
N VAL A 119 -25.71 5.60 -12.75
CA VAL A 119 -24.58 6.21 -12.01
C VAL A 119 -24.17 5.33 -10.83
N ALA A 120 -25.12 4.84 -10.03
CA ALA A 120 -24.83 3.93 -8.91
C ALA A 120 -24.15 2.64 -9.39
N SER A 121 -24.59 2.08 -10.51
CA SER A 121 -23.98 0.89 -11.11
C SER A 121 -22.53 1.13 -11.56
N LEU A 122 -22.25 2.30 -12.16
CA LEU A 122 -20.89 2.69 -12.55
C LEU A 122 -19.98 2.89 -11.33
N LEU A 123 -20.50 3.49 -10.26
CA LEU A 123 -19.78 3.65 -9.00
C LEU A 123 -19.44 2.29 -8.39
N MET A 124 -20.40 1.37 -8.33
CA MET A 124 -20.18 0.02 -7.82
C MET A 124 -19.11 -0.73 -8.63
N LEU A 125 -19.15 -0.62 -9.96
CA LEU A 125 -18.12 -1.22 -10.82
C LEU A 125 -16.73 -0.61 -10.57
N ALA A 126 -16.64 0.69 -10.33
CA ALA A 126 -15.40 1.34 -9.95
C ALA A 126 -14.89 0.83 -8.58
N VAL A 127 -15.76 0.75 -7.57
CA VAL A 127 -15.44 0.21 -6.24
C VAL A 127 -14.89 -1.21 -6.32
N ILE A 128 -15.56 -2.09 -7.08
CA ILE A 128 -15.12 -3.47 -7.33
C ILE A 128 -13.74 -3.47 -8.00
N THR A 129 -13.53 -2.63 -9.01
CA THR A 129 -12.25 -2.56 -9.75
C THR A 129 -11.09 -2.15 -8.84
N TYR A 130 -11.25 -1.10 -8.04
CA TYR A 130 -10.23 -0.69 -7.06
C TYR A 130 -9.99 -1.78 -6.01
N THR A 131 -11.06 -2.42 -5.54
CA THR A 131 -10.98 -3.50 -4.55
C THR A 131 -10.20 -4.69 -5.09
N VAL A 132 -10.51 -5.14 -6.31
CA VAL A 132 -9.78 -6.23 -6.99
C VAL A 132 -8.31 -5.87 -7.19
N ASN A 133 -7.98 -4.62 -7.51
CA ASN A 133 -6.59 -4.18 -7.63
C ASN A 133 -5.81 -4.26 -6.30
N ILE A 134 -6.47 -3.99 -5.16
CA ILE A 134 -5.88 -4.11 -3.82
C ILE A 134 -5.74 -5.57 -3.39
N LEU A 135 -6.74 -6.41 -3.72
CA LEU A 135 -6.72 -7.85 -3.41
C LEU A 135 -5.78 -8.65 -4.32
N ARG A 136 -5.49 -8.19 -5.54
CA ARG A 136 -4.72 -8.97 -6.51
C ARG A 136 -3.30 -9.29 -6.00
N PRO A 137 -2.85 -10.54 -6.17
CA PRO A 137 -1.55 -11.00 -5.67
C PRO A 137 -0.36 -10.44 -6.46
N LYS A 138 -0.57 -9.78 -7.60
CA LYS A 138 0.53 -9.09 -8.31
C LYS A 138 1.11 -7.95 -7.46
N SER A 139 0.26 -7.27 -6.69
CA SER A 139 0.66 -6.32 -5.64
C SER A 139 1.38 -7.03 -4.48
N ALA A 140 1.08 -8.31 -4.24
CA ALA A 140 1.73 -9.16 -3.23
C ALA A 140 3.07 -9.78 -3.67
N LYS A 141 3.35 -9.88 -4.98
CA LYS A 141 4.68 -10.32 -5.48
C LYS A 141 5.80 -9.37 -5.03
N ILE A 142 5.45 -8.10 -4.86
CA ILE A 142 6.34 -7.03 -4.39
C ILE A 142 6.70 -7.25 -2.91
N ILE A 143 5.77 -7.78 -2.10
CA ILE A 143 6.00 -8.16 -0.70
C ILE A 143 6.68 -9.55 -0.58
N ARG A 144 6.36 -10.51 -1.48
CA ARG A 144 7.03 -11.83 -1.51
C ARG A 144 8.48 -11.79 -1.99
N ALA A 145 8.91 -10.73 -2.68
CA ALA A 145 10.33 -10.50 -2.93
C ALA A 145 11.12 -10.16 -1.65
N ALA A 146 10.41 -9.80 -0.58
CA ALA A 146 10.97 -9.37 0.70
C ALA A 146 10.79 -10.40 1.83
N SER A 147 10.27 -11.60 1.55
CA SER A 147 10.30 -12.65 2.58
C SER A 147 11.75 -13.12 2.74
N ALA A 148 12.27 -13.06 3.96
CA ALA A 148 13.61 -13.53 4.31
C ALA A 148 13.91 -14.92 3.70
N TYR A 149 12.89 -15.78 3.60
CA TYR A 149 12.97 -17.07 2.91
C TYR A 149 13.49 -17.00 1.47
N ARG A 150 13.02 -16.06 0.65
CA ARG A 150 13.42 -15.93 -0.76
C ARG A 150 14.79 -15.28 -0.91
N ILE A 151 15.17 -14.46 0.05
CA ILE A 151 16.51 -13.86 0.14
C ILE A 151 17.52 -14.91 0.60
N VAL A 152 17.12 -15.82 1.49
CA VAL A 152 17.91 -16.97 1.94
C VAL A 152 18.08 -17.99 0.81
N GLU A 153 17.00 -18.45 0.19
CA GLU A 153 16.98 -19.46 -0.87
C GLU A 153 17.75 -19.02 -2.12
N GLY A 154 17.66 -17.74 -2.51
CA GLY A 154 18.32 -17.24 -3.72
C GLY A 154 19.77 -16.78 -3.54
N HIS A 155 20.32 -16.69 -2.32
CA HIS A 155 21.66 -16.13 -2.09
C HIS A 155 22.53 -16.94 -1.13
N ILE A 156 21.98 -17.49 -0.05
CA ILE A 156 22.77 -18.33 0.87
C ILE A 156 23.18 -19.64 0.16
N GLU A 157 22.43 -20.09 -0.83
CA GLU A 157 22.78 -21.26 -1.65
C GLU A 157 23.79 -20.96 -2.75
N THR A 158 23.97 -19.70 -3.17
CA THR A 158 24.78 -19.35 -4.36
C THR A 158 26.13 -18.74 -4.01
N ASP A 159 26.22 -17.92 -2.96
CA ASP A 159 27.46 -17.33 -2.45
C ASP A 159 27.44 -17.45 -0.93
N ILE A 160 28.21 -18.38 -0.36
CA ILE A 160 28.42 -18.47 1.09
C ILE A 160 29.52 -17.43 1.43
N PRO A 161 29.20 -16.24 1.97
CA PRO A 161 30.23 -15.30 2.35
C PRO A 161 31.07 -15.88 3.48
N THR A 162 32.39 -15.66 3.39
CA THR A 162 33.38 -16.11 4.39
C THR A 162 33.26 -15.37 5.72
N ASN A 163 32.52 -14.25 5.79
CA ASN A 163 32.37 -13.41 6.97
C ASN A 163 30.90 -12.98 7.18
N GLU A 164 30.41 -13.13 8.41
CA GLU A 164 29.05 -12.75 8.85
C GLU A 164 28.73 -11.28 8.56
N GLY A 165 29.70 -10.37 8.70
CA GLY A 165 29.50 -8.94 8.44
C GLY A 165 29.13 -8.64 6.98
N HIS A 166 29.74 -9.35 6.02
CA HIS A 166 29.38 -9.23 4.60
C HIS A 166 27.97 -9.72 4.31
N LEU A 167 27.59 -10.84 4.91
CA LEU A 167 26.24 -11.39 4.78
C LEU A 167 25.21 -10.38 5.27
N LEU A 168 25.35 -9.92 6.51
CA LEU A 168 24.41 -8.99 7.14
C LEU A 168 24.32 -7.67 6.38
N ARG A 169 25.44 -7.13 5.92
CA ARG A 169 25.47 -5.92 5.11
C ARG A 169 24.70 -6.09 3.80
N ASN A 170 24.95 -7.18 3.07
CA ASN A 170 24.28 -7.43 1.79
C ASN A 170 22.77 -7.67 1.98
N LEU A 171 22.38 -8.38 3.04
CA LEU A 171 20.98 -8.57 3.40
C LEU A 171 20.31 -7.24 3.76
N ALA A 172 20.95 -6.40 4.56
CA ALA A 172 20.41 -5.10 4.96
C ALA A 172 20.22 -4.17 3.74
N LEU A 173 21.19 -4.10 2.83
CA LEU A 173 21.08 -3.28 1.61
C LEU A 173 19.91 -3.72 0.72
N ARG A 174 19.74 -5.04 0.52
CA ARG A 174 18.63 -5.56 -0.28
C ARG A 174 17.27 -5.35 0.37
N ASN A 175 17.20 -5.52 1.68
CA ASN A 175 15.97 -5.24 2.40
C ASN A 175 15.61 -3.75 2.29
N ASP A 176 16.59 -2.86 2.37
CA ASP A 176 16.35 -1.42 2.19
C ASP A 176 15.87 -1.08 0.78
N GLU A 177 16.48 -1.65 -0.27
CA GLU A 177 16.00 -1.53 -1.65
C GLU A 177 14.56 -2.03 -1.80
N ALA A 178 14.21 -3.16 -1.16
CA ALA A 178 12.86 -3.69 -1.15
C ALA A 178 11.89 -2.77 -0.39
N VAL A 179 12.27 -2.23 0.77
CA VAL A 179 11.48 -1.26 1.54
C VAL A 179 11.18 -0.03 0.69
N GLN A 180 12.17 0.50 -0.02
CA GLN A 180 12.03 1.67 -0.88
C GLN A 180 11.12 1.38 -2.08
N ALA A 181 11.30 0.24 -2.75
CA ALA A 181 10.45 -0.18 -3.85
C ALA A 181 8.98 -0.34 -3.39
N ASN A 182 8.77 -0.99 -2.25
CA ASN A 182 7.45 -1.20 -1.65
C ASN A 182 6.77 0.10 -1.26
N ARG A 183 7.52 1.11 -0.77
CA ARG A 183 6.96 2.38 -0.30
C ARG A 183 6.12 3.07 -1.37
N SER A 184 6.63 3.14 -2.61
CA SER A 184 5.90 3.77 -3.73
C SER A 184 4.58 3.06 -4.04
N VAL A 185 4.59 1.73 -3.97
CA VAL A 185 3.43 0.87 -4.23
C VAL A 185 2.42 0.99 -3.10
N LEU A 186 2.89 0.99 -1.84
CA LEU A 186 2.04 1.11 -0.66
C LEU A 186 1.32 2.45 -0.63
N VAL A 187 1.99 3.55 -1.01
CA VAL A 187 1.37 4.87 -1.16
C VAL A 187 0.24 4.83 -2.21
N LYS A 188 0.49 4.17 -3.35
CA LYS A 188 -0.54 4.00 -4.39
C LYS A 188 -1.72 3.17 -3.86
N LEU A 189 -1.46 2.04 -3.20
CA LEU A 189 -2.50 1.18 -2.62
C LEU A 189 -3.31 1.91 -1.55
N ARG A 190 -2.68 2.74 -0.72
CA ARG A 190 -3.36 3.57 0.28
C ARG A 190 -4.30 4.57 -0.39
N ARG A 191 -3.86 5.21 -1.46
CA ARG A 191 -4.71 6.13 -2.24
C ARG A 191 -5.89 5.39 -2.88
N ASP A 192 -5.63 4.24 -3.49
CA ASP A 192 -6.67 3.41 -4.10
C ASP A 192 -7.68 2.93 -3.04
N TYR A 193 -7.21 2.57 -1.84
CA TYR A 193 -8.05 2.19 -0.70
C TYR A 193 -8.99 3.32 -0.25
N VAL A 194 -8.45 4.53 -0.04
CA VAL A 194 -9.26 5.70 0.34
C VAL A 194 -10.27 6.04 -0.76
N THR A 195 -9.86 5.94 -2.03
CA THR A 195 -10.73 6.20 -3.18
C THR A 195 -11.87 5.19 -3.25
N ALA A 196 -11.60 3.90 -3.04
CA ALA A 196 -12.62 2.85 -3.02
C ALA A 196 -13.67 3.09 -1.91
N ILE A 197 -13.23 3.48 -0.71
CA ILE A 197 -14.14 3.81 0.40
C ILE A 197 -15.00 5.02 0.05
N ALA A 198 -14.39 6.10 -0.44
CA ALA A 198 -15.12 7.32 -0.80
C ALA A 198 -16.19 7.06 -1.88
N LEU A 199 -15.84 6.30 -2.93
CA LEU A 199 -16.78 5.92 -3.98
C LEU A 199 -17.91 5.02 -3.46
N GLY A 200 -17.61 4.03 -2.62
CA GLY A 200 -18.62 3.15 -2.04
C GLY A 200 -19.56 3.88 -1.08
N SER A 201 -19.06 4.85 -0.31
CA SER A 201 -19.92 5.71 0.50
C SER A 201 -20.83 6.59 -0.36
N LEU A 202 -20.31 7.15 -1.46
CA LEU A 202 -21.09 7.98 -2.38
C LEU A 202 -22.16 7.17 -3.13
N GLU A 203 -21.86 5.92 -3.49
CA GLU A 203 -22.83 4.97 -4.04
C GLU A 203 -23.99 4.74 -3.06
N LEU A 204 -23.70 4.44 -1.79
CA LEU A 204 -24.74 4.22 -0.78
C LEU A 204 -25.63 5.44 -0.59
N VAL A 205 -25.05 6.65 -0.54
CA VAL A 205 -25.83 7.89 -0.43
C VAL A 205 -26.74 8.08 -1.65
N ALA A 206 -26.24 7.80 -2.85
CA ALA A 206 -27.04 7.88 -4.08
C ALA A 206 -28.21 6.87 -4.06
N LEU A 207 -27.97 5.64 -3.62
CA LEU A 207 -29.01 4.60 -3.52
C LEU A 207 -30.06 4.93 -2.45
N ILE A 208 -29.64 5.43 -1.29
CA ILE A 208 -30.56 5.87 -0.23
C ILE A 208 -31.45 7.01 -0.74
N GLY A 209 -30.86 8.01 -1.39
CA GLY A 209 -31.60 9.10 -2.01
C GLY A 209 -32.61 8.60 -3.04
N LEU A 210 -32.20 7.66 -3.90
CA LEU A 210 -33.08 7.04 -4.90
C LEU A 210 -34.27 6.33 -4.25
N VAL A 211 -34.05 5.52 -3.22
CA VAL A 211 -35.13 4.85 -2.49
C VAL A 211 -36.08 5.90 -1.91
N TRP A 212 -35.57 6.95 -1.27
CA TRP A 212 -36.37 8.00 -0.65
C TRP A 212 -37.22 8.81 -1.63
N PHE A 213 -36.71 9.06 -2.85
CA PHE A 213 -37.49 9.74 -3.89
C PHE A 213 -38.54 8.83 -4.55
N CYS A 214 -38.38 7.51 -4.44
CA CYS A 214 -39.27 6.52 -5.04
C CYS A 214 -40.38 6.04 -4.10
N THR A 215 -40.15 6.03 -2.78
CA THR A 215 -41.18 5.82 -1.76
C THR A 215 -42.05 7.05 -1.58
#